data_AF-X1HDQ9-F1
#
_entry.id   AF-X1HDQ9-F1
#
_cell.length_a   1.000
_cell.length_b   1.000
_cell.length_c   1.000
_cell.angle_alpha   90.00
_cell.angle_beta   90.00
_cell.angle_gamma   90.00
#
_symmetry.space_group_name_H-M   'P 1'
#
loop_
_entity.id
_entity.type
_entity.pdbx_description
1 polymer ?
#
loop_
_entity_poly.entity_id
_entity_poly.type
_entity_poly.pdbx_seq_one_letter_code
_entity_poly.pdbx_strand_id
1 'polypeptide(L)' 'AVLKGKVEAIILTGGIAHNEILVNKIKDRTGWIAPVVVYPGEEEMKALVQAVIRVINGVEKVKIYS' A
#
# COMPACT_ATOMS: atom_id res chain seq x y z
N ALA A 1 -11.23 -26.04 -1.67
CA ALA A 1 -12.11 -24.87 -1.53
C ALA A 1 -11.25 -23.67 -1.19
N VAL A 2 -11.30 -22.58 -1.96
CA VAL A 2 -10.54 -21.36 -1.63
C VAL A 2 -11.38 -20.49 -0.68
N LEU A 3 -10.76 -20.06 0.43
CA LEU A 3 -11.37 -19.23 1.48
C LEU A 3 -11.89 -17.90 0.91
N LYS A 4 -13.10 -17.49 1.32
CA LYS A 4 -13.85 -16.28 0.91
C LYS A 4 -12.98 -15.15 0.32
N GLY A 5 -12.90 -15.08 -1.02
CA GLY A 5 -12.12 -14.11 -1.79
C GLY A 5 -12.81 -12.76 -2.01
N LYS A 6 -13.26 -12.09 -0.95
CA LYS A 6 -13.75 -10.70 -1.06
C LYS A 6 -12.57 -9.74 -1.00
N VAL A 7 -12.15 -9.25 -2.17
CA VAL A 7 -11.10 -8.24 -2.30
C VAL A 7 -11.75 -6.95 -2.81
N GLU A 8 -11.65 -5.86 -2.03
CA GLU A 8 -12.19 -4.56 -2.47
C GLU A 8 -11.32 -3.90 -3.55
N ALA A 9 -10.00 -3.96 -3.42
CA ALA A 9 -9.08 -3.29 -4.33
C ALA A 9 -7.68 -3.92 -4.31
N ILE A 10 -6.95 -3.73 -5.40
CA ILE A 10 -5.51 -4.01 -5.51
C ILE A 10 -4.79 -2.66 -5.65
N ILE A 11 -3.89 -2.36 -4.71
CA ILE A 11 -3.11 -1.12 -4.73
C ILE A 11 -1.70 -1.40 -5.27
N LEU A 12 -1.32 -0.71 -6.34
CA LEU A 12 0.05 -0.70 -6.86
C LEU A 12 0.73 0.61 -6.44
N THR A 13 1.81 0.51 -5.66
CA THR A 13 2.57 1.65 -5.15
C THR A 13 4.08 1.37 -5.21
N GLY A 14 4.91 2.26 -4.66
CA GLY A 14 6.37 2.21 -4.77
C GLY A 14 6.86 2.79 -6.09
N GLY A 15 8.18 2.97 -6.22
CA GLY A 15 8.78 3.55 -7.43
C GLY A 15 8.45 2.78 -8.72
N ILE A 16 8.27 1.45 -8.64
CA ILE A 16 8.00 0.61 -9.81
C ILE A 16 6.61 0.84 -10.43
N ALA A 17 5.68 1.43 -9.66
CA ALA A 17 4.34 1.75 -10.15
C ALA A 17 4.33 2.90 -11.18
N HIS A 18 5.47 3.59 -11.41
CA HIS A 18 5.65 4.49 -12.54
C HIS A 18 5.86 3.75 -13.89
N ASN A 19 6.19 2.46 -13.86
CA ASN A 19 6.38 1.69 -15.09
C ASN A 19 5.03 1.23 -15.66
N GLU A 20 4.50 1.97 -16.63
CA GLU A 20 3.20 1.69 -17.24
C GLU A 20 3.11 0.31 -17.89
N ILE A 21 4.20 -0.18 -18.50
CA ILE A 21 4.24 -1.51 -19.14
C ILE A 21 4.01 -2.60 -18.08
N LEU A 22 4.71 -2.50 -16.95
CA LEU A 22 4.55 -3.45 -15.85
C LEU A 22 3.17 -3.34 -15.22
N VAL A 23 2.72 -2.12 -14.94
CA VAL A 23 1.39 -1.86 -14.36
C VAL A 23 0.30 -2.47 -15.23
N ASN A 24 0.35 -2.29 -16.55
CA ASN A 24 -0.64 -2.85 -17.46
C ASN A 24 -0.59 -4.38 -17.50
N LYS A 25 0.61 -4.99 -17.47
CA LYS A 25 0.75 -6.45 -17.37
C LYS A 25 0.17 -7.01 -16.07
N ILE A 26 0.30 -6.29 -14.96
CA ILE A 26 -0.29 -6.68 -13.68
C ILE A 26 -1.81 -6.55 -13.74
N LYS A 27 -2.32 -5.41 -14.23
CA LYS A 27 -3.76 -5.16 -14.39
C LYS A 27 -4.45 -6.24 -15.22
N ASP A 28 -3.86 -6.63 -16.35
CA ASP A 28 -4.36 -7.70 -17.22
C ASP A 28 -4.52 -9.04 -16.46
N ARG A 29 -3.55 -9.36 -15.59
CA ARG A 29 -3.51 -10.62 -14.84
C ARG A 29 -4.38 -10.65 -13.60
N THR A 30 -4.60 -9.51 -12.95
CA THR A 30 -5.21 -9.44 -11.61
C THR A 30 -6.53 -8.68 -11.58
N GLY A 31 -6.91 -7.97 -12.65
CA GLY A 31 -8.12 -7.14 -12.69
C GLY A 31 -9.44 -7.92 -12.54
N TRP A 32 -9.43 -9.23 -12.78
CA TRP A 32 -10.59 -10.10 -12.52
C TRP A 32 -10.86 -10.32 -11.02
N ILE A 33 -9.88 -10.03 -10.15
CA ILE A 33 -9.97 -10.21 -8.70
C ILE A 33 -10.68 -8.99 -8.07
N ALA A 34 -10.23 -7.78 -8.42
CA ALA A 34 -10.75 -6.51 -7.90
C ALA A 34 -10.24 -5.32 -8.73
N PRO A 35 -10.86 -4.13 -8.61
CA PRO A 35 -10.33 -2.89 -9.18
C PRO A 35 -8.88 -2.62 -8.79
N VAL A 36 -8.04 -2.28 -9.76
CA VAL A 36 -6.63 -1.96 -9.56
C VAL A 36 -6.43 -0.45 -9.52
N VAL A 37 -5.91 0.08 -8.41
CA VAL A 37 -5.59 1.49 -8.22
C VAL A 37 -4.08 1.66 -8.16
N VAL A 38 -3.56 2.70 -8.83
CA VAL A 38 -2.13 2.96 -8.92
C VAL A 38 -1.81 4.27 -8.20
N TYR A 39 -1.02 4.17 -7.14
CA TYR A 39 -0.50 5.30 -6.36
C TYR A 39 1.03 5.27 -6.42
N PRO A 40 1.62 5.83 -7.49
CA PRO A 40 3.04 5.70 -7.72
C PRO A 40 3.86 6.58 -6.77
N GLY A 41 5.08 6.13 -6.50
CA GLY A 41 6.00 6.80 -5.59
C GLY A 41 5.97 6.24 -4.18
N GLU A 42 6.72 6.91 -3.31
CA GLU A 42 6.98 6.52 -1.94
C GLU A 42 6.78 7.75 -1.04
N GLU A 43 6.25 7.52 0.16
CA GLU A 43 5.99 8.58 1.14
C GLU A 43 6.70 8.27 2.47
N GLU A 44 7.85 7.59 2.41
CA GLU A 44 8.53 7.04 3.59
C GLU A 44 8.88 8.13 4.62
N MET A 45 9.51 9.22 4.18
CA MET A 45 9.89 10.32 5.06
C MET A 45 8.67 10.95 5.75
N LYS A 46 7.58 11.11 5.01
CA LYS A 46 6.32 11.63 5.55
C LYS A 46 5.67 10.64 6.51
N ALA A 47 5.67 9.35 6.18
CA ALA A 47 5.14 8.28 7.03
C ALA A 47 5.91 8.18 8.36
N LEU A 48 7.23 8.32 8.33
CA LEU A 48 8.09 8.37 9.52
C LEU A 48 7.75 9.56 10.41
N VAL A 49 7.68 10.77 9.83
CA VAL A 49 7.31 11.99 10.58
C VAL A 49 5.91 11.86 11.18
N GLN A 50 4.95 11.36 10.40
CA GLN A 50 3.59 11.15 10.89
C GLN A 50 3.51 10.12 12.01
N ALA A 51 4.33 9.07 11.98
CA ALA A 51 4.41 8.11 13.08
C ALA A 51 4.87 8.77 14.38
N VAL A 52 5.91 9.60 14.32
CA VAL A 52 6.39 10.37 15.48
C VAL A 52 5.30 11.32 16.01
N ILE A 53 4.62 12.04 15.13
CA ILE A 53 3.52 12.95 15.51
C ILE A 53 2.40 12.18 16.24
N ARG A 54 2.03 10.99 15.78
CA ARG A 54 1.00 10.17 16.45
C ARG A 54 1.42 9.77 17.87
N VAL A 55 2.70 9.47 18.09
CA VAL A 55 3.21 9.15 19.44
C VAL A 55 3.20 10.38 20.34
N ILE A 56 3.71 11.52 19.87
CA ILE A 56 3.77 12.76 20.66
C ILE A 56 2.36 13.25 21.03
N ASN A 57 1.37 13.07 20.15
CA ASN A 57 -0.02 13.43 20.40
C ASN A 57 -0.81 12.36 21.20
N GLY A 58 -0.18 11.27 21.64
CA GLY A 58 -0.83 10.21 22.40
C GLY A 58 -1.83 9.34 21.61
N VAL A 59 -1.84 9.45 20.28
CA VAL A 59 -2.69 8.64 19.38
C VAL A 59 -2.17 7.21 19.28
N GLU A 60 -0.84 7.03 19.32
CA GLU A 60 -0.18 5.72 19.22
C GLU A 60 0.79 5.53 20.40
N LYS A 61 0.83 4.32 20.97
CA LYS A 61 1.79 3.98 22.04
C LYS A 61 3.15 3.63 21.45
N VAL A 62 4.21 4.22 21.99
CA VAL A 62 5.59 3.82 21.65
C VAL A 62 5.83 2.35 21.99
N LYS A 63 6.50 1.62 21.10
CA LYS A 63 6.88 0.23 21.30
C LYS A 63 8.39 0.15 21.60
N ILE A 64 8.76 -0.63 22.61
CA ILE A 64 10.15 -0.90 22.98
C ILE A 64 10.47 -2.32 22.51
N TYR A 65 11.54 -2.45 21.72
CA TYR A 65 12.03 -3.71 21.17
C TYR A 65 13.42 -3.99 21.74
N SER A 66 13.69 -5.24 22.11
CA SER A 66 14.96 -5.71 22.71
C SER A 66 15.54 -6.85 21.88
#